data_AF-A0A1G4PR25-F1
#
_entry.id   AF-A0A1G4PR25-F1
#
_cell.length_a   1.000
_cell.length_b   1.000
_cell.length_c   1.000
_cell.angle_alpha   90.00
_cell.angle_beta   90.00
_cell.angle_gamma   90.00
#
_symmetry.space_group_name_H-M   'P 1'
#
loop_
_entity.id
_entity.type
_entity.pdbx_description
1 polymer ?
#
loop_
_entity_poly.entity_id
_entity_poly.type
_entity_poly.pdbx_seq_one_letter_code
_entity_poly.pdbx_strand_id
1 'polypeptide(L)'
;MAKDQKRWIAIGIGAAVAIIVGIILAMGISRGHKDDEKMNDQPTGLTFKVADPAPSLDTKKPLRCYVNGAYVGDVTLAECAKKNGVAAQQLDVGIDDNGNQVAAPTASLVPVPGAPGSAEAAQPADPAQGAEIVPPTATAAGPTASCLRYSSNSWNKLADNITLGQCAILLFDTRCVSPGQASYGRWGSKTLRLVPRRVEQSDDNATFRPLVDQGQGCSVPMVR
;
A
#
# COMPACT_ATOMS: atom_id res chain seq x y z
N MET A 1 53.61 62.64 38.97
CA MET A 1 53.34 62.33 37.56
C MET A 1 54.01 61.05 37.04
N ALA A 2 55.22 60.64 37.49
CA ALA A 2 55.89 59.44 36.95
C ALA A 2 55.26 58.08 37.34
N LYS A 3 54.50 58.00 38.43
CA LYS A 3 53.94 56.74 38.96
C LYS A 3 52.70 56.27 38.19
N ASP A 4 51.86 57.18 37.71
CA ASP A 4 50.66 56.87 36.93
C ASP A 4 51.03 56.39 35.52
N GLN A 5 52.02 57.01 34.88
CA GLN A 5 52.51 56.60 33.56
C GLN A 5 53.04 55.15 33.56
N LYS A 6 53.74 54.73 34.63
CA LYS A 6 54.24 53.35 34.74
C LYS A 6 53.12 52.32 34.95
N ARG A 7 52.01 52.71 35.60
CA ARG A 7 50.82 51.85 35.74
C ARG A 7 50.05 51.72 34.43
N TRP A 8 49.89 52.80 33.69
CA TRP A 8 49.26 52.78 32.36
C TRP A 8 50.07 51.98 31.34
N ILE A 9 51.41 52.06 31.38
CA ILE A 9 52.29 51.23 30.54
C ILE A 9 52.17 49.74 30.92
N ALA A 10 52.11 49.40 32.21
CA ALA A 10 51.93 48.01 32.65
C ALA A 10 50.58 47.42 32.21
N ILE A 11 49.51 48.21 32.25
CA ILE A 11 48.18 47.81 31.76
C ILE A 11 48.19 47.63 30.24
N GLY A 12 48.82 48.56 29.50
CA GLY A 12 48.95 48.46 28.04
C GLY A 12 49.72 47.21 27.59
N ILE A 13 50.81 46.87 28.27
CA ILE A 13 51.59 45.66 28.00
C ILE A 13 50.77 44.41 28.32
N GLY A 14 50.07 44.39 29.46
CA GLY A 14 49.21 43.26 29.84
C GLY A 14 48.08 43.01 28.83
N ALA A 15 47.42 44.06 28.36
CA ALA A 15 46.38 43.96 27.34
C ALA A 15 46.91 43.44 26.00
N ALA A 16 48.08 43.92 25.56
CA ALA A 16 48.70 43.45 24.32
C ALA A 16 49.07 41.95 24.39
N VAL A 17 49.62 41.49 25.52
CA VAL A 17 49.96 40.07 25.72
C VAL A 17 48.70 39.19 25.70
N ALA A 18 47.61 39.62 26.35
CA ALA A 18 46.36 38.87 26.36
C ALA A 18 45.75 38.69 24.95
N ILE A 19 45.81 39.73 24.11
CA ILE A 19 45.32 39.67 22.72
C ILE A 19 46.16 38.69 21.90
N ILE A 20 47.48 38.71 22.02
CA ILE A 20 48.38 37.80 21.28
C ILE A 20 48.12 36.35 21.67
N VAL A 21 47.95 36.06 22.96
CA VAL A 21 47.64 34.70 23.45
C VAL A 21 46.29 34.22 22.90
N GLY A 22 45.27 35.09 22.87
CA GLY A 22 43.96 34.77 22.29
C GLY A 22 44.03 34.45 20.79
N ILE A 23 44.83 35.20 20.02
CA ILE A 23 45.04 34.94 18.59
C ILE A 23 45.76 33.61 18.35
N ILE A 24 46.76 33.26 19.15
CA ILE A 24 47.49 31.99 19.03
C ILE A 24 46.57 30.80 19.34
N LEU A 25 45.75 30.89 20.38
CA LEU A 25 44.75 29.87 20.72
C LEU A 25 43.70 29.72 19.61
N ALA A 26 43.20 30.82 19.05
CA ALA A 26 42.26 30.79 17.94
C ALA A 26 42.85 30.10 16.71
N MET A 27 44.09 30.44 16.32
CA MET A 27 44.78 29.78 15.20
C MET A 27 45.08 28.30 15.45
N GLY A 28 45.33 27.91 16.71
CA GLY A 28 45.53 26.50 17.09
C GLY A 28 44.28 25.66 16.92
N ILE A 29 43.10 26.19 17.29
CA ILE A 29 41.82 25.50 17.17
C ILE A 29 41.36 25.42 15.70
N SER A 30 41.60 26.48 14.91
CA SER A 30 41.23 26.50 13.48
C SER A 30 42.05 25.53 12.61
N ARG A 31 43.23 25.07 13.06
CA ARG A 31 44.05 24.07 12.35
C ARG A 31 43.52 22.62 12.48
N GLY A 32 42.49 22.39 13.28
CA GLY A 32 41.91 21.07 13.55
C GLY A 32 40.71 20.67 12.67
N HIS A 33 40.04 21.61 11.99
CA HIS A 33 39.00 21.27 11.00
C HIS A 33 39.68 20.96 9.67
N LYS A 34 40.16 19.74 9.50
CA LYS A 34 40.21 19.13 8.17
C LYS A 34 38.75 18.98 7.72
N ASP A 35 38.50 19.37 6.48
CA ASP A 35 37.21 19.35 5.79
C ASP A 35 36.30 18.20 6.24
N ASP A 36 35.43 18.48 7.22
CA ASP A 36 34.25 17.65 7.43
C ASP A 36 33.35 17.93 6.23
N GLU A 37 33.12 16.86 5.46
CA GLU A 37 32.27 16.84 4.28
C GLU A 37 30.95 17.54 4.59
N LYS A 38 30.68 18.63 3.87
CA LYS A 38 29.43 19.40 4.03
C LYS A 38 28.26 18.44 3.87
N MET A 39 27.52 18.21 4.95
CA MET A 39 26.32 17.38 5.01
C MET A 39 25.11 17.98 4.24
N ASN A 40 25.36 18.78 3.20
CA ASN A 40 24.34 19.57 2.51
C ASN A 40 24.36 19.42 0.97
N ASP A 41 24.92 18.32 0.47
CA ASP A 41 24.70 17.83 -0.91
C ASP A 41 23.73 16.64 -0.92
N GLN A 42 22.76 16.61 0.00
CA GLN A 42 21.58 15.77 -0.21
C GLN A 42 20.67 16.49 -1.21
N PRO A 43 20.44 15.92 -2.41
CA PRO A 43 19.46 16.48 -3.32
C PRO A 43 18.10 16.51 -2.61
N THR A 44 17.42 17.66 -2.64
CA THR A 44 16.01 17.78 -2.26
C THR A 44 15.16 16.99 -3.24
N GLY A 45 15.10 15.67 -3.05
CA GLY A 45 14.38 14.74 -3.90
C GLY A 45 14.61 13.32 -3.40
N LEU A 46 13.53 12.53 -3.35
CA LEU A 46 13.61 11.09 -3.07
C LEU A 46 14.54 10.43 -4.10
N THR A 47 15.77 10.13 -3.71
CA THR A 47 16.71 9.35 -4.52
C THR A 47 16.50 7.88 -4.20
N PHE A 48 15.82 7.17 -5.09
CA PHE A 48 15.61 5.74 -4.98
C PHE A 48 16.89 5.03 -5.43
N LYS A 49 17.77 4.69 -4.48
CA LYS A 49 18.89 3.76 -4.74
C LYS A 49 18.31 2.36 -4.78
N VAL A 50 18.06 1.84 -5.99
CA VAL A 50 17.83 0.42 -6.21
C VAL A 50 19.10 -0.32 -5.80
N ALA A 51 19.14 -0.81 -4.57
CA ALA A 51 20.08 -1.85 -4.19
C ALA A 51 19.55 -3.16 -4.80
N ASP A 52 20.45 -3.85 -5.50
CA ASP A 52 20.25 -5.06 -6.30
C ASP A 52 19.54 -4.86 -7.65
N PRO A 53 20.13 -5.34 -8.78
CA PRO A 53 19.39 -5.46 -10.02
C PRO A 53 18.18 -6.35 -9.74
N ALA A 54 16.98 -5.87 -10.07
CA ALA A 54 15.76 -6.67 -10.00
C ALA A 54 16.07 -8.08 -10.55
N PRO A 55 15.74 -9.17 -9.83
CA PRO A 55 16.04 -10.51 -10.28
C PRO A 55 15.50 -10.65 -11.70
N SER A 56 16.41 -10.85 -12.65
CA SER A 56 16.04 -10.89 -14.05
C SER A 56 15.05 -12.03 -14.25
N LEU A 57 13.93 -11.71 -14.89
CA LEU A 57 12.88 -12.66 -15.19
C LEU A 57 13.46 -13.83 -16.00
N ASP A 58 13.50 -15.01 -15.40
CA ASP A 58 13.98 -16.22 -16.06
C ASP A 58 12.84 -16.82 -16.88
N THR A 59 12.78 -16.39 -18.14
CA THR A 59 11.74 -16.78 -19.11
C THR A 59 11.62 -18.29 -19.36
N LYS A 60 12.61 -19.09 -18.93
CA LYS A 60 12.61 -20.55 -19.08
C LYS A 60 12.19 -21.30 -17.82
N LYS A 61 12.08 -20.62 -16.68
CA LYS A 61 11.61 -21.25 -15.44
C LYS A 61 10.08 -21.34 -15.41
N PRO A 62 9.53 -22.43 -14.86
CA PRO A 62 8.10 -22.52 -14.61
C PRO A 62 7.70 -21.45 -13.58
N LEU A 63 6.62 -20.74 -13.88
CA LEU A 63 6.00 -19.73 -13.04
C LEU A 63 4.53 -20.08 -12.81
N ARG A 64 3.97 -19.64 -11.68
CA ARG A 64 2.56 -19.88 -11.37
C ARG A 64 1.70 -19.06 -12.33
N CYS A 65 0.93 -19.75 -13.17
CA CYS A 65 0.08 -19.09 -14.16
C CYS A 65 -1.36 -18.94 -13.67
N TYR A 66 -1.91 -17.74 -13.86
CA TYR A 66 -3.30 -17.43 -13.59
C TYR A 66 -4.00 -17.01 -14.89
N VAL A 67 -5.19 -17.56 -15.13
CA VAL A 67 -6.05 -17.22 -16.27
C VAL A 67 -7.41 -16.82 -15.72
N ASN A 68 -7.88 -15.60 -16.03
CA ASN A 68 -9.08 -15.01 -15.41
C ASN A 68 -9.08 -15.08 -13.87
N GLY A 69 -7.92 -14.91 -13.25
CA GLY A 69 -7.74 -14.95 -11.79
C GLY A 69 -7.67 -16.36 -11.18
N ALA A 70 -7.86 -17.44 -11.95
CA ALA A 70 -7.75 -18.81 -11.45
C ALA A 70 -6.36 -19.41 -11.72
N TYR A 71 -5.79 -20.10 -10.74
CA TYR A 71 -4.52 -20.83 -10.90
C TYR A 71 -4.71 -22.02 -11.85
N VAL A 72 -3.89 -22.10 -12.90
CA VAL A 72 -3.98 -23.16 -13.92
C VAL A 72 -2.74 -24.06 -14.01
N GLY A 73 -1.77 -23.85 -13.11
CA GLY A 73 -0.54 -24.65 -13.03
C GLY A 73 0.74 -23.84 -13.18
N ASP A 74 1.87 -24.51 -12.91
CA ASP A 74 3.22 -23.98 -13.09
C ASP A 74 3.67 -24.23 -14.54
N VAL A 75 3.78 -23.17 -15.34
CA VAL A 75 4.12 -23.23 -16.78
C VAL A 75 5.10 -22.13 -17.14
N THR A 76 5.67 -22.16 -18.35
CA THR A 76 6.58 -21.08 -18.80
C THR A 76 5.82 -19.76 -19.05
N LEU A 77 6.53 -18.62 -19.07
CA LEU A 77 5.93 -17.32 -19.39
C LEU A 77 5.21 -17.31 -20.74
N ALA A 78 5.83 -17.92 -21.75
CA ALA A 78 5.25 -17.99 -23.10
C ALA A 78 3.94 -18.80 -23.13
N GLU A 79 3.89 -19.91 -22.38
CA GLU A 79 2.68 -20.72 -22.27
C GLU A 79 1.58 -20.01 -21.47
N CYS A 80 1.94 -19.31 -20.39
CA CYS A 80 0.97 -18.54 -19.61
C CYS A 80 0.38 -17.38 -20.42
N ALA A 81 1.22 -16.65 -21.14
CA ALA A 81 0.78 -15.56 -22.02
C ALA A 81 -0.16 -16.06 -23.13
N LYS A 82 0.18 -17.21 -23.75
CA LYS A 82 -0.68 -17.87 -24.74
C LYS A 82 -2.05 -18.25 -24.16
N LYS A 83 -2.10 -18.79 -22.93
CA LYS A 83 -3.35 -19.14 -22.24
C LYS A 83 -4.18 -17.90 -21.85
N ASN A 84 -3.54 -16.77 -21.61
CA ASN A 84 -4.17 -15.48 -21.35
C ASN A 84 -4.51 -14.68 -22.61
N GLY A 85 -4.13 -15.16 -23.81
CA GLY A 85 -4.40 -14.47 -25.07
C GLY A 85 -3.60 -13.17 -25.26
N VAL A 86 -2.49 -13.00 -24.55
CA VAL A 86 -1.64 -11.79 -24.59
C VAL A 86 -0.22 -12.10 -25.03
N ALA A 87 0.53 -11.08 -25.47
CA ALA A 87 1.96 -11.21 -25.74
C ALA A 87 2.73 -11.39 -24.42
N ALA A 88 3.78 -12.21 -24.40
CA ALA A 88 4.56 -12.53 -23.19
C ALA A 88 5.15 -11.29 -22.50
N GLN A 89 5.47 -10.24 -23.26
CA GLN A 89 5.99 -8.96 -22.77
C GLN A 89 4.92 -8.02 -22.17
N GLN A 90 3.64 -8.39 -22.25
CA GLN A 90 2.52 -7.60 -21.72
C GLN A 90 1.92 -8.20 -20.43
N LEU A 91 2.45 -9.33 -19.98
CA LEU A 91 1.99 -10.01 -18.77
C LEU A 91 2.77 -9.48 -17.57
N ASP A 92 2.07 -8.93 -16.57
CA ASP A 92 2.70 -8.41 -15.35
C ASP A 92 3.22 -9.58 -14.52
N VAL A 93 4.49 -9.53 -14.16
CA VAL A 93 5.22 -10.62 -13.51
C VAL A 93 5.77 -10.11 -12.18
N GLY A 94 5.29 -10.72 -11.10
CA GLY A 94 5.66 -10.38 -9.74
C GLY A 94 6.29 -11.55 -9.00
N ILE A 95 6.73 -11.27 -7.79
CA ILE A 95 7.20 -12.26 -6.82
C ILE A 95 6.14 -12.38 -5.73
N ASP A 96 5.69 -13.59 -5.40
CA ASP A 96 4.75 -13.83 -4.29
C ASP A 96 5.45 -13.82 -2.92
N ASP A 97 4.66 -13.90 -1.84
CA ASP A 97 5.16 -13.91 -0.45
C ASP A 97 6.12 -15.07 -0.14
N ASN A 98 6.18 -16.09 -1.03
CA ASN A 98 7.10 -17.23 -0.91
C ASN A 98 8.34 -17.08 -1.80
N GLY A 99 8.50 -15.97 -2.52
CA GLY A 99 9.63 -15.73 -3.41
C GLY A 99 9.47 -16.34 -4.81
N ASN A 100 8.29 -16.86 -5.17
CA ASN A 100 8.08 -17.47 -6.49
C ASN A 100 7.58 -16.46 -7.52
N GLN A 101 7.95 -16.68 -8.78
CA GLN A 101 7.48 -15.86 -9.90
C GLN A 101 6.01 -16.18 -10.21
N VAL A 102 5.19 -15.12 -10.26
CA VAL A 102 3.75 -15.17 -10.53
C VAL A 102 3.43 -14.21 -11.67
N ALA A 103 2.57 -14.63 -12.60
CA ALA A 103 2.14 -13.76 -13.69
C ALA A 103 0.62 -13.52 -13.64
N ALA A 104 0.20 -12.25 -13.70
CA ALA A 104 -1.19 -11.85 -13.66
C ALA A 104 -1.48 -10.67 -14.62
N PRO A 105 -2.69 -10.56 -15.19
CA PRO A 105 -3.05 -9.49 -16.13
C PRO A 105 -3.45 -8.17 -15.43
N THR A 106 -3.28 -8.01 -14.12
CA THR A 106 -3.73 -6.83 -13.37
C THR A 106 -2.68 -6.32 -12.40
N ALA A 107 -2.72 -5.02 -12.06
CA ALA A 107 -1.79 -4.34 -11.15
C ALA A 107 -1.76 -4.88 -9.69
N SER A 108 -2.59 -5.88 -9.36
CA SER A 108 -2.46 -6.64 -8.12
C SER A 108 -1.80 -7.98 -8.44
N LEU A 109 -0.69 -8.24 -7.76
CA LEU A 109 0.06 -9.49 -7.86
C LEU A 109 -0.57 -10.60 -7.01
N VAL A 110 -1.52 -10.25 -6.14
CA VAL A 110 -2.32 -11.20 -5.37
C VAL A 110 -3.43 -11.76 -6.27
N PRO A 111 -3.53 -13.09 -6.43
CA PRO A 111 -4.58 -13.71 -7.23
C PRO A 111 -5.98 -13.40 -6.68
N VAL A 112 -6.95 -13.23 -7.58
CA VAL A 112 -8.36 -13.20 -7.17
C VAL A 112 -8.73 -14.59 -6.63
N PRO A 113 -9.26 -14.69 -5.40
CA PRO A 113 -9.61 -16.00 -4.87
C PRO A 113 -10.71 -16.65 -5.68
N GLY A 114 -10.60 -17.97 -5.92
CA GLY A 114 -11.64 -18.76 -6.57
C GLY A 114 -12.97 -18.65 -5.83
N ALA A 115 -14.09 -18.68 -6.57
CA ALA A 115 -15.42 -18.59 -5.98
C ALA A 115 -15.63 -19.70 -4.92
N PRO A 116 -16.25 -19.42 -3.76
CA PRO A 116 -16.66 -20.47 -2.84
C PRO A 116 -17.55 -21.47 -3.59
N GLY A 117 -17.26 -22.77 -3.43
CA GLY A 117 -18.10 -23.83 -3.95
C GLY A 117 -19.52 -23.67 -3.40
N SER A 118 -20.49 -23.48 -4.28
CA SER A 118 -21.88 -23.28 -3.93
C SER A 118 -22.41 -24.49 -3.17
N ALA A 119 -22.57 -24.39 -1.86
CA ALA A 119 -23.52 -25.21 -1.14
C ALA A 119 -24.89 -24.57 -1.30
N GLU A 120 -25.77 -25.29 -2.01
CA GLU A 120 -27.24 -25.26 -2.02
C GLU A 120 -27.94 -23.88 -1.94
N ALA A 121 -28.68 -23.57 -3.01
CA ALA A 121 -29.69 -22.54 -3.01
C ALA A 121 -30.74 -22.80 -1.90
N ALA A 122 -30.92 -21.83 -1.00
CA ALA A 122 -32.09 -21.80 -0.13
C ALA A 122 -33.11 -20.80 -0.69
N GLN A 123 -34.32 -21.33 -0.85
CA GLN A 123 -35.53 -20.78 -1.45
C GLN A 123 -35.99 -19.42 -0.86
N PRO A 124 -36.79 -18.61 -1.58
CA PRO A 124 -37.29 -17.33 -1.08
C PRO A 124 -38.31 -17.53 0.05
N ALA A 125 -38.23 -16.70 1.09
CA ALA A 125 -39.27 -16.57 2.11
C ALA A 125 -40.20 -15.38 1.79
N ASP A 126 -41.50 -15.66 1.82
CA ASP A 126 -42.66 -14.77 1.66
C ASP A 126 -42.69 -13.65 2.75
N PRO A 127 -43.24 -12.44 2.50
CA PRO A 127 -43.23 -11.34 3.44
C PRO A 127 -44.54 -11.26 4.25
N ALA A 128 -44.46 -11.32 5.59
CA ALA A 128 -45.54 -10.86 6.45
C ALA A 128 -45.11 -10.48 7.88
N GLN A 129 -45.29 -9.18 8.17
CA GLN A 129 -45.82 -8.60 9.41
C GLN A 129 -44.87 -8.28 10.59
N GLY A 130 -44.84 -7.00 10.94
CA GLY A 130 -44.37 -6.48 12.23
C GLY A 130 -43.73 -5.09 12.14
N ALA A 131 -44.53 -4.05 11.91
CA ALA A 131 -44.04 -2.67 11.89
C ALA A 131 -43.79 -2.15 13.31
N GLU A 132 -42.55 -1.77 13.61
CA GLU A 132 -42.22 -0.81 14.67
C GLU A 132 -41.54 0.39 14.01
N ILE A 133 -42.14 1.58 14.20
CA ILE A 133 -41.70 2.82 13.57
C ILE A 133 -40.48 3.36 14.33
N VAL A 134 -39.30 3.06 13.80
CA VAL A 134 -38.05 3.75 14.14
C VAL A 134 -37.79 4.83 13.07
N PRO A 135 -37.41 6.07 13.42
CA PRO A 135 -37.20 7.15 12.46
C PRO A 135 -36.14 6.78 11.40
N PRO A 136 -36.27 7.24 10.15
CA PRO A 136 -35.47 6.74 9.03
C PRO A 136 -34.02 7.23 9.12
N THR A 137 -33.11 6.39 9.62
CA THR A 137 -31.77 6.34 9.03
C THR A 137 -31.94 5.85 7.60
N ALA A 138 -31.44 6.61 6.62
CA ALA A 138 -31.55 6.31 5.20
C ALA A 138 -31.00 4.91 4.88
N THR A 139 -31.87 3.90 4.89
CA THR A 139 -31.56 2.56 4.41
C THR A 139 -31.36 2.68 2.91
N ALA A 140 -30.17 2.35 2.43
CA ALA A 140 -29.94 2.18 1.01
C ALA A 140 -30.93 1.11 0.50
N ALA A 141 -31.91 1.52 -0.30
CA ALA A 141 -32.83 0.62 -0.96
C ALA A 141 -32.10 0.04 -2.19
N GLY A 142 -31.90 -1.26 -2.22
CA GLY A 142 -31.17 -1.92 -3.30
C GLY A 142 -31.22 -3.44 -3.16
N PRO A 143 -30.75 -4.18 -4.17
CA PRO A 143 -30.63 -5.64 -4.07
C PRO A 143 -29.78 -5.99 -2.85
N THR A 144 -30.12 -7.10 -2.20
CA THR A 144 -29.41 -7.63 -1.05
C THR A 144 -28.80 -8.98 -1.38
N ALA A 145 -27.65 -9.29 -0.78
CA ALA A 145 -26.97 -10.57 -0.97
C ALA A 145 -26.10 -10.92 0.23
N SER A 146 -25.53 -12.14 0.21
CA SER A 146 -24.55 -12.60 1.19
C SER A 146 -23.22 -11.86 1.03
N CYS A 147 -22.64 -11.41 2.15
CA CYS A 147 -21.34 -10.76 2.20
C CYS A 147 -20.30 -11.72 2.79
N LEU A 148 -19.24 -11.98 2.03
CA LEU A 148 -18.15 -12.86 2.41
C LEU A 148 -16.82 -12.11 2.41
N ARG A 149 -15.95 -12.45 3.36
CA ARG A 149 -14.55 -12.02 3.41
C ARG A 149 -13.64 -13.16 3.03
N TYR A 150 -12.65 -12.89 2.20
CA TYR A 150 -11.57 -13.82 1.99
C TYR A 150 -10.47 -13.59 3.02
N SER A 151 -10.13 -14.62 3.78
CA SER A 151 -9.05 -14.60 4.76
C SER A 151 -8.62 -16.02 5.08
N SER A 152 -7.34 -16.21 5.43
CA SER A 152 -6.82 -17.55 5.80
C SER A 152 -7.11 -18.62 4.74
N ASN A 153 -7.02 -18.23 3.47
CA ASN A 153 -7.30 -19.08 2.31
C ASN A 153 -8.72 -19.67 2.27
N SER A 154 -9.70 -19.01 2.91
CA SER A 154 -11.10 -19.42 2.92
C SER A 154 -12.06 -18.24 2.81
N TRP A 155 -13.27 -18.54 2.37
CA TRP A 155 -14.38 -17.59 2.35
C TRP A 155 -15.18 -17.69 3.65
N ASN A 156 -15.20 -16.60 4.40
CA ASN A 156 -15.92 -16.51 5.66
C ASN A 156 -17.13 -15.60 5.46
N LYS A 157 -18.32 -16.13 5.65
CA LYS A 157 -19.55 -15.34 5.59
C LYS A 157 -19.61 -14.38 6.78
N LEU A 158 -19.82 -13.09 6.53
CA LEU A 158 -19.93 -12.05 7.55
C LEU A 158 -21.39 -11.67 7.83
N ALA A 159 -22.21 -11.63 6.79
CA ALA A 159 -23.61 -11.23 6.86
C ALA A 159 -24.39 -11.78 5.67
N ASP A 160 -25.70 -11.86 5.81
CA ASP A 160 -26.65 -12.17 4.75
C ASP A 160 -27.67 -11.03 4.58
N ASN A 161 -28.29 -10.94 3.40
CA ASN A 161 -29.33 -9.97 3.09
C ASN A 161 -28.92 -8.50 3.30
N ILE A 162 -27.67 -8.14 2.98
CA ILE A 162 -27.19 -6.75 3.05
C ILE A 162 -26.94 -6.17 1.66
N THR A 163 -26.98 -4.84 1.56
CA THR A 163 -26.69 -4.14 0.29
C THR A 163 -25.20 -4.17 -0.04
N LEU A 164 -24.88 -3.91 -1.31
CA LEU A 164 -23.49 -3.83 -1.79
C LEU A 164 -22.65 -2.82 -0.99
N GLY A 165 -23.20 -1.62 -0.75
CA GLY A 165 -22.52 -0.57 0.03
C GLY A 165 -22.27 -0.98 1.47
N GLN A 166 -23.24 -1.64 2.12
CA GLN A 166 -23.07 -2.18 3.48
C GLN A 166 -21.97 -3.25 3.53
N CYS A 167 -21.89 -4.12 2.52
CA CYS A 167 -20.84 -5.14 2.44
C CYS A 167 -19.45 -4.50 2.26
N ALA A 168 -19.32 -3.49 1.40
CA ALA A 168 -18.06 -2.78 1.19
C ALA A 168 -17.53 -2.14 2.49
N ILE A 169 -18.41 -1.50 3.26
CA ILE A 169 -18.07 -0.91 4.57
C ILE A 169 -17.67 -2.01 5.56
N LEU A 170 -18.51 -3.04 5.72
CA LEU A 170 -18.26 -4.15 6.65
C LEU A 170 -16.91 -4.85 6.37
N LEU A 171 -16.54 -4.93 5.09
CA LEU A 171 -15.29 -5.54 4.64
C LEU A 171 -14.08 -4.65 4.86
N PHE A 172 -14.15 -3.37 4.48
CA PHE A 172 -12.98 -2.54 4.19
C PHE A 172 -12.90 -1.22 4.95
N ASP A 173 -13.93 -0.85 5.71
CA ASP A 173 -13.87 0.38 6.50
C ASP A 173 -12.69 0.35 7.49
N THR A 174 -11.97 1.47 7.59
CA THR A 174 -10.72 1.64 8.38
C THR A 174 -9.56 0.72 7.99
N ARG A 175 -9.70 -0.08 6.93
CA ARG A 175 -8.64 -0.98 6.45
C ARG A 175 -7.85 -0.33 5.34
N CYS A 176 -6.54 -0.23 5.54
CA CYS A 176 -5.61 0.21 4.53
C CYS A 176 -4.87 -1.00 3.95
N VAL A 177 -4.58 -0.98 2.66
CA VAL A 177 -3.69 -1.95 2.01
C VAL A 177 -2.48 -1.24 1.41
N SER A 178 -1.33 -1.90 1.51
CA SER A 178 -0.08 -1.40 0.92
C SER A 178 -0.10 -1.50 -0.61
N PRO A 179 0.71 -0.71 -1.33
CA PRO A 179 0.91 -0.89 -2.76
C PRO A 179 1.28 -2.33 -3.12
N GLY A 180 0.69 -2.87 -4.19
CA GLY A 180 0.87 -4.26 -4.64
C GLY A 180 0.03 -5.31 -3.90
N GLN A 181 -0.56 -4.95 -2.74
CA GLN A 181 -1.43 -5.81 -1.95
C GLN A 181 -2.92 -5.54 -2.26
N ALA A 182 -3.75 -6.56 -2.05
CA ALA A 182 -5.19 -6.45 -2.15
C ALA A 182 -5.90 -7.28 -1.09
N SER A 183 -7.00 -6.76 -0.54
CA SER A 183 -7.91 -7.52 0.31
C SER A 183 -9.19 -7.82 -0.46
N TYR A 184 -9.71 -9.04 -0.34
CA TYR A 184 -10.85 -9.50 -1.14
C TYR A 184 -12.08 -9.79 -0.28
N GLY A 185 -13.23 -9.50 -0.89
CA GLY A 185 -14.54 -9.83 -0.38
C GLY A 185 -15.48 -10.22 -1.53
N ARG A 186 -16.67 -10.66 -1.17
CA ARG A 186 -17.72 -11.06 -2.11
C ARG A 186 -19.05 -10.54 -1.65
N TRP A 187 -19.82 -10.01 -2.59
CA TRP A 187 -21.21 -9.65 -2.39
C TRP A 187 -22.05 -10.40 -3.44
N GLY A 188 -22.76 -11.44 -3.00
CA GLY A 188 -23.41 -12.39 -3.91
C GLY A 188 -22.41 -13.00 -4.89
N SER A 189 -22.62 -12.75 -6.19
CA SER A 189 -21.71 -13.18 -7.26
C SER A 189 -20.57 -12.20 -7.54
N LYS A 190 -20.66 -10.94 -7.09
CA LYS A 190 -19.66 -9.89 -7.36
C LYS A 190 -18.47 -10.01 -6.42
N THR A 191 -17.28 -9.88 -6.98
CA THR A 191 -16.05 -9.80 -6.20
C THR A 191 -15.74 -8.35 -5.90
N LEU A 192 -15.42 -8.06 -4.63
CA LEU A 192 -14.94 -6.78 -4.18
C LEU A 192 -13.47 -6.90 -3.84
N ARG A 193 -12.67 -5.91 -4.27
CA ARG A 193 -11.29 -5.80 -3.83
C ARG A 193 -11.00 -4.43 -3.27
N LEU A 194 -10.26 -4.40 -2.19
CA LEU A 194 -9.64 -3.19 -1.67
C LEU A 194 -8.21 -3.14 -2.21
N VAL A 195 -7.93 -2.08 -2.97
CA VAL A 195 -6.60 -1.67 -3.44
C VAL A 195 -6.24 -0.34 -2.76
N PRO A 196 -4.99 0.16 -2.84
CA PRO A 196 -4.61 1.38 -2.14
C PRO A 196 -5.58 2.53 -2.41
N ARG A 197 -6.23 3.00 -1.34
CA ARG A 197 -7.18 4.12 -1.33
C ARG A 197 -8.49 3.92 -2.09
N ARG A 198 -8.83 2.70 -2.52
CA ARG A 198 -10.04 2.49 -3.33
C ARG A 198 -10.61 1.08 -3.22
N VAL A 199 -11.93 0.98 -3.20
CA VAL A 199 -12.68 -0.27 -3.35
C VAL A 199 -13.16 -0.38 -4.79
N GLU A 200 -12.92 -1.55 -5.38
CA GLU A 200 -13.30 -1.88 -6.74
C GLU A 200 -14.19 -3.13 -6.75
N GLN A 201 -15.04 -3.24 -7.77
CA GLN A 201 -15.94 -4.38 -7.97
C GLN A 201 -15.69 -5.04 -9.32
N SER A 202 -15.94 -6.34 -9.39
CA SER A 202 -15.84 -7.14 -10.61
C SER A 202 -16.95 -8.18 -10.68
N ASP A 203 -17.47 -8.38 -11.89
CA ASP A 203 -18.46 -9.41 -12.23
C ASP A 203 -17.81 -10.70 -12.75
N ASP A 204 -16.58 -10.61 -13.26
CA ASP A 204 -15.88 -11.63 -14.03
C ASP A 204 -14.53 -12.05 -13.41
N ASN A 205 -14.16 -11.47 -12.26
CA ASN A 205 -12.86 -11.64 -11.59
C ASN A 205 -11.65 -11.19 -12.41
N ALA A 206 -11.84 -10.47 -13.51
CA ALA A 206 -10.78 -10.00 -14.39
C ALA A 206 -10.83 -8.48 -14.56
N THR A 207 -12.02 -7.95 -14.81
CA THR A 207 -12.27 -6.53 -15.02
C THR A 207 -12.78 -5.90 -13.74
N PHE A 208 -11.96 -5.06 -13.11
CA PHE A 208 -12.32 -4.33 -11.90
C PHE A 208 -12.67 -2.88 -12.23
N ARG A 209 -13.84 -2.44 -11.75
CA ARG A 209 -14.32 -1.07 -11.88
C ARG A 209 -14.35 -0.40 -10.52
N PRO A 210 -13.96 0.89 -10.41
CA PRO A 210 -14.12 1.67 -9.19
C PRO A 210 -15.56 1.57 -8.66
N LEU A 211 -15.68 1.19 -7.39
CA LEU A 211 -16.95 1.27 -6.66
C LEU A 211 -16.96 2.55 -5.82
N VAL A 212 -15.91 2.77 -5.03
CA VAL A 212 -15.80 3.93 -4.14
C VAL A 212 -14.34 4.19 -3.74
N ASP A 213 -13.96 5.46 -3.66
CA ASP A 213 -12.66 5.88 -3.13
C ASP A 213 -12.68 5.95 -1.59
N GLN A 214 -11.59 5.54 -0.96
CA GLN A 214 -11.44 5.68 0.48
C GLN A 214 -11.11 7.12 0.87
N GLY A 215 -11.75 7.57 1.95
CA GLY A 215 -11.50 8.85 2.60
C GLY A 215 -10.26 8.83 3.51
N GLN A 216 -10.15 9.86 4.35
CA GLN A 216 -9.11 9.94 5.37
C GLN A 216 -9.19 8.76 6.34
N GLY A 217 -8.03 8.25 6.78
CA GLY A 217 -8.00 7.07 7.66
C GLY A 217 -8.53 5.78 7.03
N CYS A 218 -8.56 5.69 5.69
CA CYS A 218 -9.08 4.54 4.95
C CYS A 218 -10.57 4.26 5.21
N SER A 219 -11.34 5.30 5.53
CA SER A 219 -12.79 5.21 5.69
C SER A 219 -13.48 4.90 4.36
N VAL A 220 -14.45 4.00 4.36
CA VAL A 220 -15.27 3.73 3.16
C VAL A 220 -16.59 4.51 3.28
N PRO A 221 -16.84 5.52 2.44
CA PRO A 221 -18.09 6.25 2.50
C PRO A 221 -19.25 5.38 2.03
N MET A 222 -20.46 5.69 2.51
CA MET A 222 -21.69 5.01 2.12
C MET A 222 -21.87 5.07 0.59
N VAL A 223 -21.77 3.92 -0.05
CA VAL A 223 -22.10 3.74 -1.47
C VAL A 223 -23.62 3.64 -1.58
N ARG A 224 -24.21 4.47 -2.45
CA ARG A 224 -25.65 4.45 -2.73
C ARG A 224 -26.01 3.39 -3.76
#